data_AF-A0A940UX94-F1
#
_entry.id   AF-A0A940UX94-F1
#
_cell.length_a   1.000
_cell.length_b   1.000
_cell.length_c   1.000
_cell.angle_alpha   90.00
_cell.angle_beta   90.00
_cell.angle_gamma   90.00
#
_symmetry.space_group_name_H-M   'P 1'
#
loop_
_entity.id
_entity.type
_entity.pdbx_description
1 polymer ?
#
loop_
_entity_poly.entity_id
_entity_poly.type
_entity_poly.pdbx_seq_one_letter_code
_entity_poly.pdbx_strand_id
1 'polypeptide(L)'
;IMSANSGAVLPNLVITPVHRADSSGTTFIFTEYLAKTSSTWKEKIGLGKSVNWPAGSIGQKGNPGVAGYVKQTPGAIGYVELLYATQNKMAYGNVKNKAGKFIEPALKSVTAAADVKIPDDTNISLTNTDAAAGYPISSFTWLIFYKEQNYGGKTKERAEALAKLLMWMVGNGQRYLEPLQYAPLSKEAAARSVKIIRSMTYNGMPLLK
;
A
#
# COMPACT_ATOMS: atom_id res chain seq x y z
N ILE A 1 0.96 -17.94 -17.79
CA ILE A 1 0.37 -18.50 -16.54
C ILE A 1 0.94 -19.88 -16.25
N MET A 2 0.78 -20.87 -17.13
CA MET A 2 1.37 -22.23 -16.95
C MET A 2 2.87 -22.22 -16.63
N SER A 3 3.67 -21.44 -17.38
CA SER A 3 5.12 -21.33 -17.15
C SER A 3 5.52 -20.79 -15.77
N ALA A 4 4.65 -19.99 -15.14
CA ALA A 4 4.87 -19.48 -13.79
C ALA A 4 4.34 -20.42 -12.69
N ASN A 5 3.61 -21.47 -13.07
CA ASN A 5 2.93 -22.40 -12.17
C ASN A 5 3.18 -23.84 -12.61
N SER A 6 4.46 -24.19 -12.86
CA SER A 6 4.85 -25.52 -13.30
C SER A 6 4.34 -26.60 -12.34
N GLY A 7 3.64 -27.60 -12.88
CA GLY A 7 3.06 -28.69 -12.09
C GLY A 7 1.65 -28.42 -11.53
N ALA A 8 1.12 -27.21 -11.65
CA ALA A 8 -0.25 -26.92 -11.25
C ALA A 8 -1.28 -27.41 -12.27
N VAL A 9 -2.38 -27.98 -11.80
CA VAL A 9 -3.57 -28.27 -12.63
C VAL A 9 -4.40 -26.99 -12.70
N LEU A 10 -4.38 -26.34 -13.86
CA LEU A 10 -5.12 -25.09 -14.08
C LEU A 10 -6.51 -25.39 -14.68
N PRO A 11 -7.59 -24.81 -14.15
CA PRO A 11 -8.91 -24.99 -14.71
C PRO A 11 -9.07 -24.20 -16.02
N ASN A 12 -9.90 -24.70 -16.94
CA ASN A 12 -10.28 -23.99 -18.16
C ASN A 12 -11.43 -23.01 -17.88
N LEU A 13 -11.15 -21.99 -17.08
CA LEU A 13 -12.11 -20.91 -16.77
C LEU A 13 -11.71 -19.63 -17.50
N VAL A 14 -12.72 -18.87 -17.91
CA VAL A 14 -12.52 -17.48 -18.34
C VAL A 14 -12.02 -16.68 -17.14
N ILE A 15 -10.97 -15.88 -17.36
CA ILE A 15 -10.46 -14.96 -16.34
C ILE A 15 -11.26 -13.67 -16.41
N THR A 16 -11.89 -13.28 -15.31
CA THR A 16 -12.67 -12.04 -15.20
C THR A 16 -11.90 -11.02 -14.35
N PRO A 17 -11.28 -9.99 -14.95
CA PRO A 17 -10.58 -8.97 -14.19
C PRO A 17 -11.56 -8.09 -13.41
N VAL A 18 -11.29 -7.90 -12.12
CA VAL A 18 -12.06 -7.04 -11.21
C VAL A 18 -11.16 -5.93 -10.72
N HIS A 19 -11.63 -4.69 -10.83
CA HIS A 19 -10.88 -3.50 -10.43
C HIS A 19 -11.75 -2.57 -9.57
N ARG A 20 -11.12 -1.55 -9.03
CA ARG A 20 -11.82 -0.47 -8.33
C ARG A 20 -12.56 0.42 -9.32
N ALA A 21 -13.82 0.69 -9.04
CA ALA A 21 -14.62 1.69 -9.76
C ALA A 21 -14.43 3.11 -9.21
N ASP A 22 -14.02 3.23 -7.95
CA ASP A 22 -13.75 4.49 -7.26
C ASP A 22 -12.27 4.86 -7.28
N SER A 23 -11.98 6.17 -7.21
CA SER A 23 -10.61 6.69 -7.09
C SER A 23 -9.93 6.10 -5.85
N SER A 24 -8.77 5.48 -6.04
CA SER A 24 -8.22 4.55 -5.06
C SER A 24 -6.70 4.58 -5.00
N GLY A 25 -6.16 4.69 -3.78
CA GLY A 25 -4.72 4.50 -3.52
C GLY A 25 -4.27 3.08 -3.87
N THR A 26 -5.07 2.05 -3.58
CA THR A 26 -4.77 0.66 -3.95
C THR A 26 -4.66 0.51 -5.47
N THR A 27 -5.50 1.22 -6.24
CA THR A 27 -5.40 1.26 -7.71
C THR A 27 -4.10 1.91 -8.16
N PHE A 28 -3.72 3.02 -7.53
CA PHE A 28 -2.45 3.68 -7.83
C PHE A 28 -1.27 2.73 -7.62
N ILE A 29 -1.19 2.05 -6.46
CA ILE A 29 -0.12 1.10 -6.15
C ILE A 29 -0.09 -0.09 -7.13
N PHE A 30 -1.26 -0.66 -7.44
CA PHE A 30 -1.35 -1.77 -8.38
C PHE A 30 -0.94 -1.36 -9.80
N THR A 31 -1.45 -0.24 -10.30
CA THR A 31 -1.13 0.26 -11.65
C THR A 31 0.30 0.76 -11.77
N GLU A 32 0.88 1.30 -10.69
CA GLU A 32 2.30 1.65 -10.66
C GLU A 32 3.19 0.39 -10.78
N TYR A 33 2.88 -0.68 -10.05
CA TYR A 33 3.57 -1.96 -10.20
C TYR A 33 3.47 -2.49 -11.64
N LEU A 34 2.28 -2.46 -12.24
CA LEU A 34 2.09 -2.89 -13.63
C LEU A 34 2.88 -2.02 -14.62
N ALA A 35 2.88 -0.70 -14.45
CA ALA A 35 3.66 0.21 -15.28
C ALA A 35 5.18 0.01 -15.14
N LYS A 36 5.66 -0.44 -13.98
CA LYS A 36 7.08 -0.77 -13.75
C LYS A 36 7.50 -2.12 -14.35
N THR A 37 6.55 -3.03 -14.58
CA THR A 37 6.84 -4.42 -14.99
C THR A 37 6.34 -4.78 -16.38
N SER A 38 5.51 -3.95 -16.99
CA SER A 38 4.96 -4.13 -18.34
C SER A 38 5.01 -2.82 -19.12
N SER A 39 5.84 -2.77 -20.16
CA SER A 39 5.91 -1.63 -21.08
C SER A 39 4.57 -1.40 -21.78
N THR A 40 3.91 -2.47 -22.22
CA THR A 40 2.58 -2.39 -22.84
C THR A 40 1.54 -1.77 -21.91
N TRP A 41 1.55 -2.13 -20.62
CA TRP A 41 0.65 -1.51 -19.65
C TRP A 41 0.95 -0.02 -19.49
N LYS A 42 2.24 0.31 -19.31
CA LYS A 42 2.71 1.68 -19.13
C LYS A 42 2.30 2.59 -20.30
N GLU A 43 2.44 2.10 -21.53
CA GLU A 43 2.13 2.86 -22.75
C GLU A 43 0.63 3.00 -23.00
N LYS A 44 -0.15 1.93 -22.78
CA LYS A 44 -1.58 1.92 -23.15
C LYS A 44 -2.53 2.41 -22.06
N ILE A 45 -2.19 2.17 -20.79
CA ILE A 45 -3.08 2.41 -19.65
C ILE A 45 -2.44 3.40 -18.67
N GLY A 46 -1.15 3.25 -18.40
CA GLY A 46 -0.43 4.08 -17.45
C GLY A 46 -0.76 3.75 -16.00
N LEU A 47 -0.60 4.74 -15.12
CA LEU A 47 -0.82 4.60 -13.68
C LEU A 47 -1.64 5.78 -13.14
N GLY A 48 -2.41 5.54 -12.10
CA GLY A 48 -3.27 6.56 -11.52
C GLY A 48 -4.19 5.98 -10.45
N LYS A 49 -4.87 6.87 -9.73
CA LYS A 49 -5.94 6.45 -8.79
C LYS A 49 -7.21 5.99 -9.51
N SER A 50 -7.36 6.43 -10.77
CA SER A 50 -8.33 5.99 -11.77
C SER A 50 -7.63 5.92 -13.11
N VAL A 51 -7.90 4.88 -13.91
CA VAL A 51 -7.36 4.69 -15.27
C VAL A 51 -8.47 4.17 -16.18
N ASN A 52 -8.27 4.28 -17.49
CA ASN A 52 -9.20 3.71 -18.47
C ASN A 52 -8.98 2.20 -18.56
N TRP A 53 -9.74 1.45 -17.77
CA TRP A 53 -9.65 -0.01 -17.75
C TRP A 53 -10.07 -0.62 -19.09
N PRO A 54 -9.42 -1.69 -19.55
CA PRO A 54 -9.82 -2.41 -20.75
C PRO A 54 -11.28 -2.88 -20.69
N ALA A 55 -11.95 -2.91 -21.84
CA ALA A 55 -13.32 -3.43 -21.93
C ALA A 55 -13.41 -4.88 -21.42
N GLY A 56 -14.54 -5.23 -20.80
CA GLY A 56 -14.78 -6.55 -20.24
C GLY A 56 -14.29 -6.74 -18.80
N SER A 57 -13.67 -5.73 -18.19
CA SER A 57 -13.35 -5.75 -16.76
C SER A 57 -14.51 -5.25 -15.90
N ILE A 58 -14.59 -5.73 -14.65
CA ILE A 58 -15.67 -5.42 -13.72
C ILE A 58 -15.20 -4.40 -12.68
N GLY A 59 -15.86 -3.25 -12.64
CA GLY A 59 -15.64 -2.24 -11.60
C GLY A 59 -16.43 -2.53 -10.33
N GLN A 60 -15.76 -2.53 -9.18
CA GLN A 60 -16.38 -2.66 -7.86
C GLN A 60 -15.94 -1.54 -6.92
N LYS A 61 -16.81 -1.15 -5.99
CA LYS A 61 -16.53 -0.06 -5.05
C LYS A 61 -15.76 -0.55 -3.83
N GLY A 62 -14.63 0.09 -3.54
CA GLY A 62 -13.82 -0.23 -2.36
C GLY A 62 -13.14 -1.61 -2.42
N ASN A 63 -12.25 -1.88 -1.46
CA ASN A 63 -11.75 -3.24 -1.23
C ASN A 63 -12.87 -4.25 -0.93
N PRO A 64 -13.92 -3.93 -0.12
CA PRO A 64 -15.00 -4.88 0.15
C PRO A 64 -15.73 -5.36 -1.11
N GLY A 65 -16.02 -4.45 -2.05
CA GLY A 65 -16.71 -4.81 -3.28
C GLY A 65 -15.86 -5.70 -4.18
N VAL A 66 -14.57 -5.38 -4.36
CA VAL A 66 -13.64 -6.22 -5.14
C VAL A 66 -13.48 -7.59 -4.49
N ALA A 67 -13.24 -7.65 -3.17
CA ALA A 67 -13.10 -8.90 -2.43
C ALA A 67 -14.35 -9.78 -2.52
N GLY A 68 -15.53 -9.18 -2.32
CA GLY A 68 -16.83 -9.87 -2.39
C GLY A 68 -17.08 -10.47 -3.77
N TYR A 69 -16.85 -9.69 -4.83
CA TYR A 69 -17.04 -10.18 -6.21
C TYR A 69 -16.07 -11.31 -6.54
N VAL A 70 -14.77 -11.14 -6.26
CA VAL A 70 -13.76 -12.19 -6.50
C VAL A 70 -14.10 -13.48 -5.75
N LYS A 71 -14.57 -13.37 -4.50
CA LYS A 71 -14.94 -14.53 -3.69
C LYS A 71 -16.17 -15.27 -4.23
N GLN A 72 -17.12 -14.58 -4.87
CA GLN A 72 -18.38 -15.16 -5.33
C GLN A 72 -18.33 -15.62 -6.79
N THR A 73 -17.36 -15.18 -7.58
CA THR A 73 -17.30 -15.43 -9.03
C THR A 73 -16.10 -16.33 -9.38
N PRO A 74 -16.33 -17.60 -9.76
CA PRO A 74 -15.27 -18.46 -10.27
C PRO A 74 -14.55 -17.83 -11.47
N GLY A 75 -13.22 -17.92 -11.48
CA GLY A 75 -12.39 -17.32 -12.54
C GLY A 75 -12.13 -15.81 -12.38
N ALA A 76 -12.74 -15.15 -11.38
CA ALA A 76 -12.45 -13.74 -11.13
C ALA A 76 -11.06 -13.54 -10.50
N ILE A 77 -10.37 -12.47 -10.91
CA ILE A 77 -9.11 -12.02 -10.34
C ILE A 77 -9.19 -10.53 -10.07
N GLY A 78 -8.78 -10.11 -8.88
CA GLY A 78 -8.74 -8.70 -8.50
C GLY A 78 -7.58 -8.41 -7.55
N TYR A 79 -7.43 -7.14 -7.20
CA TYR A 79 -6.43 -6.67 -6.25
C TYR A 79 -7.11 -6.03 -5.04
N VAL A 80 -6.66 -6.41 -3.85
CA VAL A 80 -7.14 -5.89 -2.58
C VAL A 80 -5.97 -5.73 -1.62
N GLU A 81 -6.14 -4.91 -0.59
CA GLU A 81 -5.21 -4.90 0.55
C GLU A 81 -5.23 -6.28 1.24
N LEU A 82 -4.08 -6.74 1.74
CA LEU A 82 -3.85 -8.11 2.20
C LEU A 82 -4.85 -8.55 3.29
N LEU A 83 -5.22 -7.65 4.20
CA LEU A 83 -6.19 -7.94 5.26
C LEU A 83 -7.52 -8.42 4.70
N TYR A 84 -7.98 -7.86 3.57
CA TYR A 84 -9.24 -8.30 2.97
C TYR A 84 -9.15 -9.73 2.47
N ALA A 85 -8.02 -10.13 1.89
CA ALA A 85 -7.82 -11.50 1.44
C ALA A 85 -7.74 -12.47 2.64
N THR A 86 -6.98 -12.12 3.68
CA THR A 86 -6.79 -13.00 4.85
C THR A 86 -8.05 -13.12 5.70
N GLN A 87 -8.73 -12.01 6.04
CA GLN A 87 -9.97 -12.04 6.83
C GLN A 87 -11.10 -12.75 6.10
N ASN A 88 -11.19 -12.63 4.78
CA ASN A 88 -12.22 -13.31 3.99
C ASN A 88 -11.86 -14.75 3.61
N LYS A 89 -10.68 -15.25 4.03
CA LYS A 89 -10.13 -16.57 3.68
C LYS A 89 -10.10 -16.80 2.18
N MET A 90 -9.70 -15.78 1.43
CA MET A 90 -9.60 -15.83 -0.03
C MET A 90 -8.29 -16.51 -0.43
N ALA A 91 -8.29 -17.15 -1.60
CA ALA A 91 -7.03 -17.49 -2.26
C ALA A 91 -6.36 -16.21 -2.78
N TYR A 92 -5.05 -16.13 -2.63
CA TYR A 92 -4.20 -15.05 -3.16
C TYR A 92 -2.88 -15.64 -3.65
N GLY A 93 -2.21 -14.95 -4.57
CA GLY A 93 -1.07 -15.50 -5.30
C GLY A 93 0.25 -14.80 -4.98
N ASN A 94 1.35 -15.53 -5.15
CA ASN A 94 2.69 -15.00 -5.08
C ASN A 94 2.97 -14.13 -6.31
N VAL A 95 3.72 -13.04 -6.14
CA VAL A 95 4.04 -12.10 -7.23
C VAL A 95 5.55 -12.04 -7.42
N LYS A 96 5.99 -12.08 -8.69
CA LYS A 96 7.40 -11.99 -9.06
C LYS A 96 7.93 -10.59 -8.78
N ASN A 97 8.94 -10.47 -7.94
CA ASN A 97 9.61 -9.20 -7.65
C ASN A 97 10.73 -8.90 -8.66
N LYS A 98 11.38 -7.73 -8.50
CA LYS A 98 12.48 -7.26 -9.35
C LYS A 98 13.68 -8.21 -9.36
N ALA A 99 13.94 -8.90 -8.25
CA ALA A 99 14.98 -9.93 -8.13
C ALA A 99 14.59 -11.27 -8.81
N GLY A 100 13.42 -11.33 -9.45
CA GLY A 100 12.96 -12.49 -10.20
C GLY A 100 12.32 -13.59 -9.35
N LYS A 101 12.10 -13.36 -8.06
CA LYS A 101 11.54 -14.35 -7.12
C LYS A 101 10.03 -14.14 -6.96
N PHE A 102 9.26 -15.22 -6.94
CA PHE A 102 7.86 -15.17 -6.56
C PHE A 102 7.75 -15.07 -5.03
N ILE A 103 7.29 -13.92 -4.56
CA ILE A 103 7.18 -13.62 -3.12
C ILE A 103 5.72 -13.73 -2.70
N GLU A 104 5.48 -14.47 -1.62
CA GLU A 104 4.18 -14.55 -0.96
C GLU A 104 3.85 -13.22 -0.25
N PRO A 105 2.60 -12.71 -0.33
CA PRO A 105 2.19 -11.55 0.46
C PRO A 105 2.01 -11.94 1.93
N ALA A 106 2.90 -11.47 2.79
CA ALA A 106 2.88 -11.71 4.22
C ALA A 106 3.49 -10.51 4.96
N LEU A 107 3.23 -10.37 6.27
CA LEU A 107 3.84 -9.32 7.09
C LEU A 107 5.36 -9.25 6.90
N LYS A 108 6.03 -10.41 6.90
CA LYS A 108 7.49 -10.50 6.70
C LYS A 108 7.95 -9.94 5.36
N SER A 109 7.27 -10.27 4.25
CA SER A 109 7.66 -9.82 2.91
C SER A 109 7.25 -8.37 2.64
N VAL A 110 6.17 -7.89 3.26
CA VAL A 110 5.77 -6.47 3.23
C VAL A 110 6.77 -5.62 4.03
N THR A 111 7.20 -6.07 5.22
CA THR A 111 8.28 -5.42 5.97
C THR A 111 9.58 -5.40 5.16
N ALA A 112 9.94 -6.51 4.52
CA ALA A 112 11.13 -6.58 3.68
C ALA A 112 11.08 -5.63 2.47
N ALA A 113 9.90 -5.34 1.92
CA ALA A 113 9.77 -4.39 0.81
C ALA A 113 10.20 -2.96 1.18
N ALA A 114 10.14 -2.62 2.47
CA ALA A 114 10.61 -1.34 3.03
C ALA A 114 12.09 -1.32 3.41
N ASP A 115 12.85 -2.39 3.14
CA ASP A 115 14.32 -2.45 3.30
C ASP A 115 15.03 -1.74 2.13
N VAL A 116 14.76 -0.44 2.04
CA VAL A 116 15.29 0.48 1.03
C VAL A 116 15.61 1.81 1.72
N LYS A 117 16.46 2.62 1.10
CA LYS A 117 16.77 3.97 1.60
C LYS A 117 15.51 4.82 1.65
N ILE A 118 15.12 5.27 2.85
CA ILE A 118 13.96 6.14 3.03
C ILE A 118 14.36 7.62 2.92
N PRO A 119 13.77 8.41 2.01
CA PRO A 119 14.08 9.83 1.87
C PRO A 119 13.62 10.64 3.09
N ASP A 120 14.19 11.84 3.25
CA ASP A 120 13.94 12.71 4.40
C ASP A 120 12.48 13.17 4.52
N ASP A 121 11.77 13.28 3.39
CA ASP A 121 10.35 13.63 3.31
C ASP A 121 9.42 12.40 3.34
N THR A 122 9.98 11.18 3.44
CA THR A 122 9.27 9.89 3.41
C THR A 122 8.47 9.62 2.13
N ASN A 123 8.64 10.43 1.09
CA ASN A 123 7.93 10.26 -0.18
C ASN A 123 8.64 9.22 -1.05
N ILE A 124 8.24 7.96 -0.90
CA ILE A 124 8.84 6.82 -1.61
C ILE A 124 7.76 5.83 -2.06
N SER A 125 7.97 5.25 -3.24
CA SER A 125 7.20 4.09 -3.69
C SER A 125 7.88 2.80 -3.26
N LEU A 126 7.10 1.89 -2.67
CA LEU A 126 7.55 0.53 -2.33
C LEU A 126 7.11 -0.51 -3.38
N THR A 127 6.69 -0.07 -4.58
CA THR A 127 6.35 -1.00 -5.66
C THR A 127 7.60 -1.41 -6.45
N ASN A 128 7.77 -2.72 -6.62
CA ASN A 128 8.86 -3.36 -7.35
C ASN A 128 10.26 -2.83 -7.00
N THR A 129 10.56 -2.72 -5.70
CA THR A 129 11.85 -2.22 -5.19
C THR A 129 12.99 -3.23 -5.41
N ASP A 130 14.22 -2.82 -5.08
CA ASP A 130 15.41 -3.68 -5.10
C ASP A 130 15.50 -4.63 -3.89
N ALA A 131 14.54 -4.59 -2.97
CA ALA A 131 14.49 -5.51 -1.83
C ALA A 131 14.21 -6.94 -2.29
N ALA A 132 15.23 -7.80 -2.27
CA ALA A 132 15.18 -9.14 -2.86
C ALA A 132 14.14 -10.09 -2.23
N ALA A 133 13.76 -9.85 -0.97
CA ALA A 133 12.71 -10.58 -0.25
C ALA A 133 11.39 -9.79 -0.14
N GLY A 134 11.34 -8.59 -0.72
CA GLY A 134 10.18 -7.70 -0.65
C GLY A 134 9.03 -8.16 -1.54
N TYR A 135 7.81 -8.11 -1.01
CA TYR A 135 6.62 -8.25 -1.83
C TYR A 135 6.50 -7.04 -2.76
N PRO A 136 6.32 -7.22 -4.08
CA PRO A 136 6.54 -6.14 -5.03
C PRO A 136 5.35 -5.18 -5.18
N ILE A 137 4.22 -5.45 -4.52
CA ILE A 137 3.03 -4.59 -4.52
C ILE A 137 2.77 -4.12 -3.08
N SER A 138 3.76 -3.44 -2.51
CA SER A 138 3.72 -2.88 -1.16
C SER A 138 3.70 -1.35 -1.20
N SER A 139 3.23 -0.73 -0.13
CA SER A 139 3.18 0.72 0.01
C SER A 139 3.16 1.11 1.48
N PHE A 140 3.69 2.28 1.79
CA PHE A 140 3.27 3.01 2.98
C PHE A 140 1.88 3.60 2.79
N THR A 141 1.31 4.07 3.89
CA THR A 141 0.22 5.05 3.87
C THR A 141 0.70 6.29 4.60
N TRP A 142 0.26 7.47 4.15
CA TRP A 142 0.75 8.75 4.66
C TRP A 142 -0.36 9.52 5.37
N LEU A 143 0.01 10.15 6.48
CA LEU A 143 -0.75 11.26 7.06
C LEU A 143 -0.11 12.56 6.59
N ILE A 144 -0.93 13.49 6.13
CA ILE A 144 -0.48 14.80 5.67
C ILE A 144 -1.01 15.84 6.66
N PHE A 145 -0.11 16.70 7.15
CA PHE A 145 -0.42 17.76 8.09
C PHE A 145 0.43 18.99 7.78
N TYR A 146 -0.10 20.18 8.09
CA TYR A 146 0.65 21.43 7.95
C TYR A 146 1.85 21.46 8.90
N LYS A 147 2.95 22.10 8.50
CA LYS A 147 4.08 22.31 9.41
C LYS A 147 3.72 23.31 10.51
N GLU A 148 3.21 24.48 10.12
CA GLU A 148 2.65 25.46 11.04
C GLU A 148 1.23 25.03 11.44
N GLN A 149 1.00 24.89 12.74
CA GLN A 149 -0.24 24.35 13.29
C GLN A 149 -1.24 25.43 13.69
N ASN A 150 -0.84 26.69 13.79
CA ASN A 150 -1.77 27.81 13.97
C ASN A 150 -2.43 28.19 12.63
N TYR A 151 -3.30 27.31 12.14
CA TYR A 151 -4.14 27.56 10.97
C TYR A 151 -5.61 27.31 11.32
N GLY A 152 -6.52 28.02 10.64
CA GLY A 152 -7.96 27.79 10.76
C GLY A 152 -8.52 27.91 12.18
N GLY A 153 -7.95 28.79 13.02
CA GLY A 153 -8.39 28.97 14.41
C GLY A 153 -8.05 27.80 15.35
N LYS A 154 -7.12 26.91 14.98
CA LYS A 154 -6.69 25.80 15.84
C LYS A 154 -5.98 26.32 17.09
N THR A 155 -6.44 25.89 18.26
CA THR A 155 -5.78 26.21 19.53
C THR A 155 -4.45 25.47 19.68
N LYS A 156 -3.56 26.00 20.52
CA LYS A 156 -2.27 25.39 20.81
C LYS A 156 -2.41 23.99 21.41
N GLU A 157 -3.39 23.79 22.31
CA GLU A 157 -3.65 22.52 22.96
C GLU A 157 -4.05 21.44 21.95
N ARG A 158 -4.89 21.80 20.96
CA ARG A 158 -5.25 20.89 19.86
C ARG A 158 -4.05 20.57 18.96
N ALA A 159 -3.19 21.54 18.69
CA ALA A 159 -1.96 21.31 17.95
C ALA A 159 -1.04 20.32 18.70
N GLU A 160 -0.81 20.54 20.00
CA GLU A 160 0.01 19.66 20.84
C GLU A 160 -0.56 18.25 20.93
N ALA A 161 -1.88 18.11 21.06
CA ALA A 161 -2.54 16.82 21.07
C ALA A 161 -2.33 16.05 19.76
N LEU A 162 -2.44 16.72 18.61
CA LEU A 162 -2.13 16.12 17.31
C LEU A 162 -0.67 15.66 17.24
N ALA A 163 0.28 16.51 17.63
CA ALA A 163 1.70 16.18 17.59
C ALA A 163 2.03 14.97 18.48
N LYS A 164 1.45 14.91 19.70
CA LYS A 164 1.59 13.77 20.62
C LYS A 164 0.97 12.49 20.04
N LEU A 165 -0.20 12.59 19.40
CA LEU A 165 -0.84 11.45 18.73
C LEU A 165 0.06 10.91 17.61
N LEU A 166 0.58 11.79 16.74
CA LEU A 166 1.48 11.39 15.64
C LEU A 166 2.76 10.73 16.18
N MET A 167 3.38 11.29 17.23
CA MET A 167 4.53 10.68 17.91
C MET A 167 4.20 9.30 18.48
N TRP A 168 3.01 9.14 19.08
CA TRP A 168 2.56 7.84 19.55
C TRP A 168 2.38 6.85 18.39
N MET A 169 1.75 7.26 17.29
CA MET A 169 1.50 6.40 16.13
C MET A 169 2.79 5.82 15.54
N VAL A 170 3.84 6.64 15.40
CA VAL A 170 5.14 6.20 14.85
C VAL A 170 6.05 5.55 15.90
N GLY A 171 5.67 5.61 17.17
CA GLY A 171 6.34 4.95 18.30
C GLY A 171 5.52 3.79 18.84
N ASN A 172 5.01 3.92 20.08
CA ASN A 172 4.32 2.85 20.80
C ASN A 172 3.04 2.33 20.12
N GLY A 173 2.40 3.13 19.27
CA GLY A 173 1.22 2.75 18.52
C GLY A 173 1.49 1.62 17.53
N GLN A 174 2.73 1.45 17.08
CA GLN A 174 3.09 0.39 16.14
C GLN A 174 2.86 -1.03 16.67
N ARG A 175 2.82 -1.21 18.00
CA ARG A 175 2.55 -2.53 18.63
C ARG A 175 1.15 -3.09 18.33
N TYR A 176 0.23 -2.25 17.85
CA TYR A 176 -1.13 -2.64 17.52
C TYR A 176 -1.30 -3.10 16.06
N LEU A 177 -0.25 -3.01 15.22
CA LEU A 177 -0.35 -3.23 13.78
C LEU A 177 -0.40 -4.71 13.40
N GLU A 178 0.43 -5.56 13.98
CA GLU A 178 0.50 -6.98 13.60
C GLU A 178 -0.82 -7.74 13.83
N PRO A 179 -1.54 -7.56 14.97
CA PRO A 179 -2.88 -8.15 15.14
C PRO A 179 -3.89 -7.67 14.08
N LEU A 180 -3.68 -6.48 13.51
CA LEU A 180 -4.47 -5.90 12.43
C LEU A 180 -3.91 -6.25 11.03
N GLN A 181 -2.91 -7.13 10.95
CA GLN A 181 -2.22 -7.56 9.73
C GLN A 181 -1.52 -6.43 8.96
N TYR A 182 -1.10 -5.37 9.66
CA TYR A 182 -0.23 -4.35 9.10
C TYR A 182 1.22 -4.55 9.56
N ALA A 183 2.15 -4.36 8.64
CA ALA A 183 3.58 -4.34 8.95
C ALA A 183 3.93 -3.04 9.70
N PRO A 184 4.71 -3.11 10.79
CA PRO A 184 5.27 -1.91 11.39
C PRO A 184 6.23 -1.20 10.42
N LEU A 185 6.35 0.12 10.58
CA LEU A 185 7.37 0.92 9.93
C LEU A 185 8.76 0.36 10.27
N SER A 186 9.66 0.37 9.29
CA SER A 186 11.07 0.12 9.53
C SER A 186 11.63 1.16 10.52
N LYS A 187 12.73 0.82 11.21
CA LYS A 187 13.42 1.76 12.11
C LYS A 187 13.77 3.08 11.41
N GLU A 188 14.19 3.01 10.15
CA GLU A 188 14.48 4.20 9.35
C GLU A 188 13.23 5.02 9.07
N ALA A 189 12.14 4.41 8.59
CA ALA A 189 10.90 5.12 8.29
C ALA A 189 10.28 5.77 9.54
N ALA A 190 10.35 5.09 10.70
CA ALA A 190 9.91 5.65 11.98
C ALA A 190 10.77 6.86 12.38
N ALA A 191 12.10 6.76 12.25
CA ALA A 191 13.01 7.86 12.57
C ALA A 191 12.79 9.10 11.68
N ARG A 192 12.61 8.92 10.37
CA ARG A 192 12.28 10.01 9.44
C ARG A 192 10.94 10.66 9.80
N SER A 193 9.92 9.86 10.09
CA SER A 193 8.61 10.35 10.52
C SER A 193 8.70 11.18 11.81
N VAL A 194 9.48 10.74 12.79
CA VAL A 194 9.73 11.51 14.03
C VAL A 194 10.37 12.87 13.73
N LYS A 195 11.35 12.93 12.81
CA LYS A 195 11.98 14.19 12.41
C LYS A 195 10.97 15.16 11.78
N ILE A 196 10.07 14.66 10.92
CA ILE A 196 9.01 15.47 10.31
C ILE A 196 8.04 15.99 11.38
N ILE A 197 7.57 15.12 12.29
CA ILE A 197 6.63 15.50 13.35
C ILE A 197 7.27 16.54 14.31
N ARG A 198 8.55 16.38 14.67
CA ARG A 198 9.28 17.36 15.48
C ARG A 198 9.47 18.72 14.81
N SER A 199 9.32 18.80 13.49
CA SER A 199 9.38 20.06 12.75
C SER A 199 8.12 20.92 12.85
N MET A 200 7.05 20.39 13.46
CA MET A 200 5.79 21.12 13.67
C MET A 200 6.00 22.36 14.55
N THR A 201 5.38 23.46 14.15
CA THR A 201 5.44 24.74 14.86
C THR A 201 4.06 25.24 15.24
N TYR A 202 4.00 26.13 16.24
CA TYR A 202 2.84 26.96 16.55
C TYR A 202 3.29 28.40 16.75
N ASN A 203 2.82 29.31 15.91
CA ASN A 203 3.34 30.68 15.82
C ASN A 203 4.85 30.72 15.59
N GLY A 204 5.37 29.85 14.71
CA GLY A 204 6.79 29.75 14.40
C GLY A 204 7.67 29.12 15.49
N MET A 205 7.13 28.86 16.68
CA MET A 205 7.87 28.18 17.75
C MET A 205 7.70 26.65 17.67
N PRO A 206 8.74 25.86 17.95
CA PRO A 206 8.62 24.40 18.00
C PRO A 206 7.51 23.93 18.95
N LEU A 207 6.67 23.02 18.46
CA LEU A 207 5.51 22.51 19.21
C LEU A 207 5.88 21.39 20.18
N LEU A 208 6.83 20.55 19.79
CA LEU A 208 7.40 19.49 20.62
C LEU A 208 8.78 19.95 21.10
N LYS A 209 9.01 19.84 22.41
CA LYS A 209 10.33 20.07 23.01
C LYS A 209 11.28 18.90 22.74
#